data_AF-A0A7W4GU27-F1
#
_entry.id   AF-A0A7W4GU27-F1
#
_cell.length_a   1.000
_cell.length_b   1.000
_cell.length_c   1.000
_cell.angle_alpha   90.00
_cell.angle_beta   90.00
_cell.angle_gamma   90.00
#
_symmetry.space_group_name_H-M   'P 1'
#
loop_
_entity.id
_entity.type
_entity.pdbx_description
1 polymer ?
#
loop_
_entity_poly.entity_id
_entity_poly.type
_entity_poly.pdbx_seq_one_letter_code
_entity_poly.pdbx_strand_id
1 'polypeptide(L)'
;MDETWELFADEGTFAWQAEALCAQTDPEAFFPEKGGSTRDAKRVCLSCTVRTECLEYALAHDERFGIWGGLSERERRKLKRAAG
;
A
#
# COMPACT_ATOMS: atom_id res chain seq x y z
N MET A 1 21.17 -34.35 -1.72
CA MET A 1 20.05 -34.03 -2.64
C MET A 1 19.17 -33.09 -1.86
N ASP A 2 19.50 -31.81 -2.05
CA ASP A 2 18.92 -30.53 -1.59
C ASP A 2 18.15 -30.45 -0.26
N GLU A 3 18.90 -30.24 0.82
CA GLU A 3 18.47 -29.56 2.07
C GLU A 3 18.38 -28.02 1.91
N THR A 4 18.30 -27.55 0.67
CA THR A 4 18.34 -26.13 0.28
C THR A 4 16.98 -25.58 -0.15
N TRP A 5 15.94 -26.42 -0.27
CA TRP A 5 14.62 -26.02 -0.75
C TRP A 5 13.67 -25.47 0.34
N GLU A 6 13.94 -25.74 1.62
CA GLU A 6 13.10 -25.27 2.74
C GLU A 6 13.39 -23.82 3.18
N LEU A 7 14.45 -23.20 2.64
CA LEU A 7 14.80 -21.79 2.90
C LEU A 7 14.21 -20.81 1.88
N PHE A 8 13.58 -21.30 0.80
CA PHE A 8 12.96 -20.46 -0.24
C PHE A 8 11.46 -20.23 -0.04
N ALA A 9 10.87 -20.78 1.01
CA ALA A 9 9.45 -20.58 1.34
C ALA A 9 9.17 -19.28 2.11
N ASP A 10 10.02 -18.26 1.97
CA ASP A 10 9.64 -16.87 2.26
C ASP A 10 8.79 -16.27 1.11
N GLU A 11 8.01 -17.11 0.42
CA GLU A 11 7.16 -16.69 -0.71
C GLU A 11 5.77 -16.18 -0.24
N GLY A 12 5.60 -15.95 1.07
CA GLY A 12 4.31 -15.64 1.70
C GLY A 12 4.13 -14.21 2.21
N THR A 13 5.16 -13.37 2.24
CA THR A 13 5.12 -12.09 2.96
C THR A 13 4.38 -10.97 2.21
N PHE A 14 4.06 -11.15 0.93
CA PHE A 14 3.44 -10.10 0.09
C PHE A 14 2.29 -10.58 -0.81
N ALA A 15 1.61 -11.69 -0.48
CA ALA A 15 0.53 -12.23 -1.32
C ALA A 15 -0.57 -11.20 -1.64
N TRP A 16 -0.90 -10.31 -0.69
CA TRP A 16 -1.89 -9.25 -0.92
C TRP A 16 -1.39 -8.15 -1.87
N GLN A 17 -0.09 -7.91 -1.97
CA GLN A 17 0.46 -6.91 -2.90
C GLN A 17 0.30 -7.34 -4.35
N ALA A 18 0.37 -8.65 -4.62
CA ALA A 18 0.12 -9.20 -5.95
C ALA A 18 -1.32 -8.95 -6.43
N GLU A 19 -2.28 -8.93 -5.51
CA GLU A 19 -3.71 -8.68 -5.77
C GLU A 19 -4.05 -7.17 -5.78
N ALA A 20 -3.07 -6.29 -5.58
CA ALA A 20 -3.32 -4.86 -5.48
C ALA A 20 -3.69 -4.24 -6.84
N LEU A 21 -4.89 -3.68 -6.93
CA LEU A 21 -5.37 -3.04 -8.16
C LEU A 21 -4.48 -1.87 -8.63
N CYS A 22 -3.78 -1.20 -7.69
CA CYS A 22 -2.87 -0.11 -8.03
C CYS A 22 -1.69 -0.56 -8.91
N ALA A 23 -1.25 -1.82 -8.80
CA ALA A 23 -0.19 -2.38 -9.65
C ALA A 23 -0.61 -2.53 -11.12
N GLN A 24 -1.92 -2.49 -11.40
CA GLN A 24 -2.50 -2.56 -12.75
C GLN A 24 -2.80 -1.17 -13.33
N THR A 25 -2.42 -0.11 -12.62
CA THR A 25 -2.65 1.29 -13.01
C THR A 25 -1.34 2.06 -13.05
N ASP A 26 -1.38 3.33 -13.46
CA ASP A 26 -0.19 4.17 -13.48
C ASP A 26 0.35 4.42 -12.05
N PRO A 27 1.57 3.95 -11.72
CA PRO A 27 2.15 4.12 -10.40
C PRO A 27 2.41 5.59 -10.06
N GLU A 28 2.62 6.48 -11.06
CA GLU A 28 2.87 7.90 -10.82
C GLU A 28 1.66 8.58 -10.16
N ALA A 29 0.44 8.11 -10.45
CA ALA A 29 -0.78 8.59 -9.81
C ALA A 29 -0.77 8.38 -8.29
N PHE A 30 -0.11 7.33 -7.81
CA PHE A 30 -0.01 6.97 -6.39
C PHE A 30 1.13 7.70 -5.68
N PHE A 31 2.10 8.23 -6.42
CA PHE A 31 3.23 9.02 -5.92
C PHE A 31 3.24 10.43 -6.52
N PRO A 32 2.20 11.25 -6.27
CA PRO A 32 2.11 12.57 -6.88
C PRO A 32 3.22 13.50 -6.34
N GLU A 33 3.77 14.32 -7.25
CA GLU A 33 4.66 15.42 -6.90
C GLU A 33 3.96 16.47 -6.01
N LYS A 34 4.74 17.42 -5.45
CA LYS A 34 4.21 18.49 -4.60
C LYS A 34 3.12 19.28 -5.33
N GLY A 35 1.86 19.09 -4.94
CA GLY A 35 0.69 19.76 -5.52
C GLY A 35 -0.08 18.94 -6.57
N GLY A 36 0.35 17.70 -6.85
CA GLY A 36 -0.34 16.78 -7.74
C GLY A 36 -1.70 16.32 -7.20
N SER A 37 -2.58 15.88 -8.12
CA SER A 37 -3.91 15.37 -7.77
C SER A 37 -3.80 13.97 -7.16
N THR A 38 -4.41 13.78 -5.98
CA THR A 38 -4.55 12.46 -5.34
C THR A 38 -5.90 11.80 -5.63
N ARG A 39 -6.78 12.47 -6.37
CA ARG A 39 -8.18 12.05 -6.54
C ARG A 39 -8.31 10.73 -7.28
N ASP A 40 -7.54 10.55 -8.35
CA ASP A 40 -7.65 9.36 -9.20
C ASP A 40 -7.07 8.12 -8.51
N ALA A 41 -5.91 8.25 -7.88
CA ALA A 41 -5.34 7.18 -7.05
C ALA A 41 -6.28 6.76 -5.91
N LYS A 42 -6.92 7.73 -5.23
CA LYS A 42 -7.92 7.41 -4.20
C LYS A 42 -9.11 6.64 -4.77
N ARG A 43 -9.59 6.99 -5.96
CA ARG A 43 -10.69 6.28 -6.61
C ARG A 43 -10.33 4.82 -6.88
N VAL A 44 -9.12 4.58 -7.39
CA VAL A 44 -8.61 3.22 -7.63
C VAL A 44 -8.44 2.45 -6.32
N CYS A 45 -7.89 3.08 -5.27
CA CYS A 45 -7.80 2.44 -3.96
C CYS A 45 -9.16 2.04 -3.37
N LEU A 46 -10.23 2.80 -3.64
CA LEU A 46 -11.56 2.48 -3.13
C LEU A 46 -12.16 1.22 -3.75
N SER A 47 -11.79 0.89 -4.99
CA SER A 47 -12.18 -0.36 -5.67
C SER A 47 -11.20 -1.52 -5.42
N CYS A 48 -10.12 -1.31 -4.67
CA CYS A 48 -9.13 -2.33 -4.37
C CYS A 48 -9.62 -3.25 -3.24
N THR A 49 -9.53 -4.56 -3.42
CA THR A 49 -9.94 -5.58 -2.43
C THR A 49 -9.00 -5.62 -1.23
N VAL A 50 -7.69 -5.50 -1.47
CA VAL A 50 -6.62 -5.52 -0.45
C VAL A 50 -6.38 -4.17 0.24
N ARG A 51 -7.38 -3.28 0.23
CA ARG A 51 -7.25 -1.91 0.75
C ARG A 51 -6.92 -1.88 2.23
N THR A 52 -7.51 -2.80 3.00
CA THR A 52 -7.35 -2.87 4.46
C THR A 52 -5.92 -3.27 4.82
N GLU A 53 -5.44 -4.37 4.23
CA GLU A 53 -4.09 -4.91 4.40
C GLU A 53 -3.04 -3.88 3.97
N CYS A 54 -3.28 -3.20 2.84
CA CYS A 54 -2.43 -2.10 2.36
C CYS A 54 -2.34 -0.94 3.36
N LEU A 55 -3.46 -0.58 4.01
CA LEU A 55 -3.47 0.49 5.01
C LEU A 55 -2.74 0.07 6.28
N GLU A 56 -3.00 -1.13 6.78
CA GLU A 56 -2.36 -1.67 7.98
C GLU A 56 -0.85 -1.76 7.79
N TYR A 57 -0.40 -2.25 6.64
CA TYR A 57 1.02 -2.26 6.26
C TYR A 57 1.61 -0.85 6.29
N ALA A 58 0.96 0.12 5.64
CA ALA A 58 1.46 1.49 5.60
C ALA A 58 1.53 2.16 6.98
N LEU A 59 0.63 1.81 7.89
CA LEU A 59 0.65 2.32 9.27
C LEU A 59 1.74 1.65 10.12
N ALA A 60 1.92 0.34 9.97
CA ALA A 60 2.93 -0.45 10.68
C ALA A 60 4.36 -0.10 10.25
N HIS A 61 4.57 0.11 8.94
CA HIS A 61 5.88 0.43 8.36
C HIS A 61 6.18 1.93 8.29
N ASP A 62 5.28 2.79 8.79
CA ASP A 62 5.38 4.24 8.75
C ASP A 62 5.66 4.79 7.33
N GLU A 63 4.96 4.25 6.33
CA GLU A 63 5.13 4.66 4.93
C GLU A 63 4.88 6.17 4.77
N ARG A 64 5.89 6.88 4.26
CA ARG A 64 5.94 8.36 4.29
C ARG A 64 5.49 9.02 2.99
N PHE A 65 5.43 8.27 1.90
CA PHE A 65 5.12 8.80 0.59
C PHE A 65 3.92 8.07 -0.02
N GLY A 66 3.31 8.72 -1.00
CA GLY A 66 2.24 8.16 -1.80
C GLY A 66 0.91 7.87 -1.09
N ILE A 67 0.01 7.27 -1.86
CA ILE A 67 -1.35 6.89 -1.46
C ILE A 67 -1.38 5.41 -1.10
N TRP A 68 -1.75 5.12 0.14
CA TRP A 68 -1.83 3.76 0.69
C TRP A 68 -3.21 3.54 1.30
N GLY A 69 -3.87 2.44 0.98
CA GLY A 69 -5.20 2.14 1.49
C GLY A 69 -6.26 3.21 1.22
N GLY A 70 -6.06 4.04 0.18
CA GLY A 70 -6.93 5.19 -0.15
C GLY A 70 -6.66 6.46 0.66
N LEU A 71 -5.59 6.49 1.46
CA LEU A 71 -5.19 7.64 2.28
C LEU A 71 -3.84 8.19 1.85
N SER A 72 -3.74 9.53 1.79
CA SER A 72 -2.45 10.23 1.68
C SER A 72 -1.65 10.17 2.98
N GLU A 73 -0.34 10.42 2.91
CA GLU A 73 0.53 10.54 4.08
C GLU A 73 -0.09 11.45 5.15
N ARG A 74 -0.59 12.63 4.75
CA ARG A 74 -1.21 13.58 5.68
C ARG A 74 -2.46 13.01 6.35
N GLU A 75 -3.25 12.21 5.65
CA GLU A 75 -4.43 11.54 6.22
C GLU A 75 -4.04 10.39 7.14
N ARG A 76 -3.05 9.55 6.75
CA ARG A 76 -2.52 8.48 7.61
C ARG A 76 -1.95 9.03 8.92
N ARG A 77 -1.23 10.15 8.86
CA ARG A 77 -0.72 10.84 10.06
C ARG A 77 -1.84 11.33 10.97
N LYS A 78 -2.94 11.85 10.42
CA LYS A 78 -4.10 12.24 11.23
C LYS A 78 -4.77 11.02 11.87
N LEU A 79 -4.90 9.93 11.12
CA LEU A 79 -5.48 8.68 11.61
C LEU A 79 -4.65 8.05 12.74
N LYS A 80 -3.32 7.97 12.57
CA LYS A 80 -2.39 7.50 13.60
C LYS A 80 -2.44 8.33 14.89
N ARG A 81 -2.67 9.64 14.77
CA ARG A 81 -2.85 10.54 15.94
C ARG A 81 -4.22 10.43 16.61
N ALA A 82 -5.24 10.01 15.89
CA ALA A 82 -6.60 9.84 16.45
C ALA A 82 -6.79 8.47 17.12
N ALA A 83 -5.98 7.48 16.74
CA ALA A 83 -6.01 6.12 17.26
C ALA A 83 -5.14 5.91 18.52
N GLY A 84 -4.36 6.91 18.94
CA GLY A 84 -3.56 6.91 20.17
C GLY A 84 -4.08 7.96 21.14
#